data_AF-A0A1S2KVN2-F1
#
_entry.id   AF-A0A1S2KVN2-F1
#
_cell.length_a   1.000
_cell.length_b   1.000
_cell.length_c   1.000
_cell.angle_alpha   90.00
_cell.angle_beta   90.00
_cell.angle_gamma   90.00
#
_symmetry.space_group_name_H-M   'P 1'
#
loop_
_entity.id
_entity.type
_entity.pdbx_description
1 polymer ?
#
loop_
_entity_poly.entity_id
_entity_poly.type
_entity_poly.pdbx_seq_one_letter_code
_entity_poly.pdbx_strand_id
1 'polypeptide(L)'
;MQTVKVPEPFVFVPFFSENEELPLDLKFSLEDALERDPLLFDIYAYLGMNSCIKPWEDRNKHLPMLLEHWKMTEPIITKFFQDRDRIGAMKPMVKMTKLFLAFLFWTNNQPVPNLKNVVIPIHELNIKPVNVEERISYILSTPNHHHAFTQLKELFIELQKKYAVSKLKK
;
A
#
# COMPACT_ATOMS: atom_id res chain seq x y z
N MET A 1 -25.32 -2.29 3.63
CA MET A 1 -23.90 -2.63 3.86
C MET A 1 -23.34 -1.53 4.75
N GLN A 2 -22.73 -1.86 5.88
CA GLN A 2 -22.18 -0.84 6.77
C GLN A 2 -20.91 -0.26 6.14
N THR A 3 -20.63 1.01 6.40
CA THR A 3 -19.46 1.72 5.88
C THR A 3 -18.78 2.51 6.99
N VAL A 4 -17.53 2.89 6.75
CA VAL A 4 -16.76 3.82 7.57
C VAL A 4 -16.21 4.94 6.72
N LYS A 5 -16.24 6.16 7.24
CA LYS A 5 -15.63 7.32 6.58
C LYS A 5 -14.10 7.21 6.66
N VAL A 6 -13.42 7.52 5.56
CA VAL A 6 -11.95 7.62 5.56
C VAL A 6 -11.51 8.73 6.51
N PRO A 7 -10.63 8.45 7.50
CA PRO A 7 -10.14 9.45 8.44
C PRO A 7 -9.29 10.51 7.75
N GLU A 8 -9.31 11.74 8.27
CA GLU A 8 -8.58 12.90 7.73
C GLU A 8 -7.10 12.62 7.40
N PRO A 9 -6.31 11.88 8.22
CA PRO A 9 -4.91 11.61 7.91
C PRO A 9 -4.69 10.73 6.68
N PHE A 10 -5.70 9.98 6.25
CA PHE A 10 -5.67 9.17 5.04
C PHE A 10 -6.21 9.91 3.81
N VAL A 11 -6.91 11.04 3.98
CA VAL A 11 -7.42 11.83 2.86
C VAL A 11 -6.26 12.46 2.09
N PHE A 12 -5.98 11.92 0.91
CA PHE A 12 -4.89 12.36 0.06
C PHE A 12 -5.24 12.04 -1.40
N VAL A 13 -5.71 13.01 -2.17
CA VAL A 13 -6.14 12.80 -3.57
C VAL A 13 -4.92 12.48 -4.45
N PRO A 14 -4.99 11.49 -5.37
CA PRO A 14 -6.14 10.67 -5.78
C PRO A 14 -6.30 9.34 -5.02
N PHE A 15 -5.66 9.16 -3.88
CA PHE A 15 -5.63 7.91 -3.11
C PHE A 15 -6.88 7.70 -2.25
N PHE A 16 -7.30 8.75 -1.55
CA PHE A 16 -8.58 8.84 -0.85
C PHE A 16 -9.13 10.27 -0.87
N SER A 17 -10.45 10.39 -0.85
CA SER A 17 -11.17 11.67 -0.84
C SER A 17 -11.84 11.97 0.52
N GLU A 18 -12.13 13.24 0.81
CA GLU A 18 -12.63 13.71 2.12
C GLU A 18 -13.99 13.12 2.56
N ASN A 19 -14.78 12.60 1.63
CA ASN A 19 -16.06 11.95 1.89
C ASN A 19 -16.10 10.52 1.35
N GLU A 20 -14.94 9.93 1.12
CA GLU A 20 -14.86 8.53 0.72
C GLU A 20 -15.25 7.64 1.89
N GLU A 21 -16.07 6.65 1.58
CA GLU A 21 -16.52 5.63 2.52
C GLU A 21 -15.98 4.28 2.07
N LEU A 22 -15.45 3.53 3.02
CA LEU A 22 -15.00 2.16 2.80
C LEU A 22 -16.01 1.19 3.38
N PRO A 23 -16.20 0.01 2.74
CA PRO A 23 -17.07 -1.01 3.28
C PRO A 23 -16.57 -1.41 4.67
N LEU A 24 -17.48 -1.58 5.63
CA LEU A 24 -17.19 -2.08 6.97
C LEU A 24 -17.72 -3.50 7.12
N ASP A 25 -16.81 -4.45 7.28
CA ASP A 25 -17.10 -5.81 7.69
C ASP A 25 -15.94 -6.35 8.53
N LEU A 26 -16.25 -6.70 9.79
CA LEU A 26 -15.28 -7.24 10.74
C LEU A 26 -14.85 -8.68 10.37
N LYS A 27 -15.57 -9.33 9.45
CA LYS A 27 -15.30 -10.69 8.98
C LYS A 27 -14.53 -10.73 7.66
N PHE A 28 -14.15 -9.59 7.09
CA PHE A 28 -13.36 -9.59 5.86
C PHE A 28 -12.09 -10.41 6.03
N SER A 29 -11.84 -11.28 5.05
CA SER A 29 -10.53 -11.86 4.83
C SER A 29 -9.57 -10.78 4.31
N LEU A 30 -8.26 -11.09 4.28
CA LEU A 30 -7.31 -10.16 3.67
C LEU A 30 -7.50 -10.08 2.15
N GLU A 31 -7.86 -11.17 1.51
CA GLU A 31 -8.20 -11.23 0.10
C GLU A 31 -9.36 -10.27 -0.23
N ASP A 32 -10.45 -10.33 0.56
CA ASP A 32 -11.59 -9.44 0.38
C ASP A 32 -11.18 -7.97 0.55
N ALA A 33 -10.36 -7.68 1.56
CA ALA A 33 -9.87 -6.34 1.82
C ALA A 33 -9.01 -5.81 0.66
N LEU A 34 -8.05 -6.59 0.17
CA LEU A 34 -7.15 -6.21 -0.92
C LEU A 34 -7.89 -5.97 -2.25
N GLU A 35 -9.01 -6.65 -2.48
CA GLU A 35 -9.87 -6.37 -3.63
C GLU A 35 -10.52 -4.98 -3.54
N ARG A 36 -10.94 -4.58 -2.34
CA ARG A 36 -11.53 -3.25 -2.08
C ARG A 36 -10.47 -2.16 -2.00
N ASP A 37 -9.60 -2.24 -0.99
CA ASP A 37 -8.53 -1.29 -0.75
C ASP A 37 -7.39 -1.91 0.08
N PRO A 38 -6.12 -1.78 -0.36
CA PRO A 38 -4.98 -2.30 0.40
C PRO A 38 -4.80 -1.74 1.81
N LEU A 39 -5.35 -0.54 2.11
CA LEU A 39 -5.22 0.13 3.41
C LEU A 39 -6.46 -0.01 4.30
N LEU A 40 -7.40 -0.90 3.93
CA LEU A 40 -8.65 -1.05 4.66
C LEU A 40 -8.42 -1.39 6.15
N PHE A 41 -7.55 -2.36 6.43
CA PHE A 41 -7.24 -2.75 7.82
C PHE A 41 -6.41 -1.71 8.57
N ASP A 42 -5.54 -0.97 7.87
CA ASP A 42 -4.80 0.15 8.46
C ASP A 42 -5.76 1.26 8.92
N ILE A 43 -6.78 1.56 8.13
CA ILE A 43 -7.84 2.52 8.48
C ILE A 43 -8.69 2.01 9.65
N TYR A 44 -9.07 0.73 9.65
CA TYR A 44 -9.79 0.13 10.78
C TYR A 44 -8.97 0.22 12.08
N ALA A 45 -7.68 -0.09 12.03
CA ALA A 45 -6.81 0.03 13.20
C ALA A 45 -6.64 1.48 13.65
N TYR A 46 -6.52 2.43 12.72
CA TYR A 46 -6.51 3.86 13.05
C TYR A 46 -7.79 4.29 13.78
N LEU A 47 -8.95 3.75 13.38
CA LEU A 47 -10.24 3.99 14.02
C LEU A 47 -10.44 3.22 15.35
N GLY A 48 -9.44 2.46 15.81
CA GLY A 48 -9.51 1.69 17.05
C GLY A 48 -10.36 0.41 16.96
N MET A 49 -10.61 -0.10 15.75
CA MET A 49 -11.39 -1.32 15.54
C MET A 49 -10.55 -2.56 15.82
N ASN A 50 -10.61 -3.05 17.05
CA ASN A 50 -9.79 -4.18 17.51
C ASN A 50 -10.34 -5.57 17.14
N SER A 51 -11.56 -5.66 16.62
CA SER A 51 -12.19 -6.94 16.26
C SER A 51 -11.75 -7.48 14.89
N CYS A 52 -11.08 -6.66 14.09
CA CYS A 52 -10.55 -7.06 12.79
C CYS A 52 -9.19 -7.75 12.94
N ILE A 53 -8.83 -8.56 11.95
CA ILE A 53 -7.47 -9.05 11.84
C ILE A 53 -6.49 -7.87 11.68
N LYS A 54 -5.25 -8.05 12.15
CA LYS A 54 -4.16 -7.09 12.04
C LYS A 54 -3.04 -7.72 11.20
N PRO A 55 -3.05 -7.55 9.87
CA PRO A 55 -2.14 -8.27 8.98
C PRO A 55 -0.65 -8.12 9.32
N TRP A 56 -0.25 -6.97 9.88
CA TRP A 56 1.10 -6.69 10.31
C TRP A 56 1.57 -7.50 11.54
N GLU A 57 0.66 -8.10 12.32
CA GLU A 57 1.02 -8.96 13.46
C GLU A 57 1.46 -10.37 13.02
N ASP A 58 0.96 -10.86 11.87
CA ASP A 58 1.40 -12.11 11.23
C ASP A 58 1.86 -11.83 9.79
N ARG A 59 2.94 -11.05 9.67
CA ARG A 59 3.48 -10.65 8.36
C ARG A 59 3.92 -11.83 7.49
N ASN A 60 4.29 -12.97 8.10
CA ASN A 60 4.75 -14.14 7.35
C ASN A 60 3.61 -14.79 6.56
N LYS A 61 2.41 -14.79 7.13
CA LYS A 61 1.18 -15.24 6.49
C LYS A 61 0.68 -14.25 5.45
N HIS A 62 0.64 -12.95 5.78
CA HIS A 62 -0.09 -11.96 4.98
C HIS A 62 0.74 -11.27 3.89
N LEU A 63 2.04 -11.01 4.10
CA LEU A 63 2.86 -10.33 3.08
C LEU A 63 3.00 -11.09 1.75
N PRO A 64 3.05 -12.44 1.70
CA PRO A 64 3.01 -13.17 0.43
C PRO A 64 1.80 -12.81 -0.44
N MET A 65 0.63 -12.57 0.16
CA MET A 65 -0.60 -12.22 -0.56
C MET A 65 -0.52 -10.83 -1.22
N LEU A 66 0.19 -9.89 -0.59
CA LEU A 66 0.47 -8.56 -1.17
C LEU A 66 1.38 -8.70 -2.39
N LEU A 67 2.40 -9.55 -2.30
CA LEU A 67 3.31 -9.81 -3.42
C LEU A 67 2.61 -10.51 -4.59
N GLU A 68 1.64 -11.38 -4.33
CA GLU A 68 0.80 -11.99 -5.36
C GLU A 68 -0.08 -10.95 -6.08
N HIS A 69 -0.71 -10.04 -5.34
CA HIS A 69 -1.48 -8.94 -5.93
C HIS A 69 -0.62 -8.03 -6.82
N TRP A 70 0.59 -7.71 -6.36
CA TRP A 70 1.56 -6.98 -7.17
C TRP A 70 1.92 -7.74 -8.44
N LYS A 71 2.25 -9.03 -8.34
CA LYS A 71 2.62 -9.89 -9.48
C LYS A 71 1.51 -9.97 -10.54
N MET A 72 0.25 -9.96 -10.13
CA MET A 72 -0.89 -9.95 -11.06
C MET A 72 -1.13 -8.58 -11.71
N THR A 73 -0.87 -7.49 -10.99
CA THR A 73 -1.23 -6.14 -11.44
C THR A 73 -0.10 -5.43 -12.20
N GLU A 74 1.17 -5.72 -11.89
CA GLU A 74 2.33 -5.10 -12.53
C GLU A 74 2.31 -5.22 -14.06
N PRO A 75 1.99 -6.39 -14.68
CA PRO A 75 1.93 -6.50 -16.13
C PRO A 75 0.85 -5.62 -16.76
N ILE A 76 -0.27 -5.39 -16.04
CA ILE A 76 -1.37 -4.52 -16.50
C ILE A 76 -0.89 -3.07 -16.54
N ILE A 77 -0.19 -2.61 -15.50
CA ILE A 77 0.39 -1.26 -15.46
C ILE A 77 1.46 -1.09 -16.54
N THR A 78 2.33 -2.10 -16.71
CA THR A 78 3.32 -2.15 -17.80
C THR A 78 2.65 -1.96 -19.15
N LYS A 79 1.56 -2.67 -19.42
CA LYS A 79 0.81 -2.53 -20.68
C LYS A 79 0.29 -1.11 -20.88
N PHE A 80 -0.35 -0.50 -19.87
CA PHE A 80 -0.82 0.89 -19.99
C PHE A 80 0.29 1.86 -20.36
N PHE A 81 1.47 1.73 -19.74
CA PHE A 81 2.59 2.60 -20.04
C PHE A 81 3.25 2.31 -21.40
N GLN A 82 3.27 1.06 -21.86
CA GLN A 82 3.69 0.70 -23.23
C GLN A 82 2.75 1.33 -24.27
N ASP A 83 1.45 1.29 -24.01
CA ASP A 83 0.39 1.85 -24.86
C ASP A 83 0.29 3.38 -24.72
N ARG A 84 1.15 4.01 -23.89
CA ARG A 84 1.14 5.44 -23.53
C ARG A 84 -0.18 5.93 -22.91
N ASP A 85 -0.98 5.01 -22.37
CA ASP A 85 -2.24 5.28 -21.70
C ASP A 85 -2.02 5.63 -20.22
N ARG A 86 -1.66 6.89 -19.98
CA ARG A 86 -1.49 7.42 -18.62
C ARG A 86 -2.80 7.49 -17.83
N ILE A 87 -3.93 7.60 -18.50
CA ILE A 87 -5.24 7.72 -17.84
C ILE A 87 -5.64 6.35 -17.29
N GLY A 88 -5.53 5.30 -18.11
CA GLY A 88 -5.76 3.91 -17.70
C GLY A 88 -4.81 3.45 -16.60
N ALA A 89 -3.55 3.91 -16.63
CA ALA A 89 -2.57 3.59 -15.58
C ALA A 89 -2.91 4.17 -14.19
N MET A 90 -3.71 5.25 -14.11
CA MET A 90 -3.93 5.99 -12.86
C MET A 90 -4.50 5.10 -11.74
N LYS A 91 -5.61 4.40 -12.02
CA LYS A 91 -6.29 3.57 -11.02
C LYS A 91 -5.40 2.43 -10.47
N PRO A 92 -4.77 1.59 -11.31
CA PRO A 92 -3.90 0.54 -10.80
C PRO A 92 -2.62 1.09 -10.16
N MET A 93 -2.08 2.24 -10.60
CA MET A 93 -0.96 2.90 -9.93
C MET A 93 -1.30 3.36 -8.52
N VAL A 94 -2.46 4.00 -8.33
CA VAL A 94 -2.94 4.38 -6.99
C VAL A 94 -3.11 3.16 -6.11
N LYS A 95 -3.76 2.09 -6.62
CA LYS A 95 -3.95 0.84 -5.86
C LYS A 95 -2.62 0.19 -5.48
N MET A 96 -1.67 0.07 -6.42
CA MET A 96 -0.38 -0.58 -6.14
C MET A 96 0.55 0.25 -5.27
N THR A 97 0.40 1.57 -5.28
CA THR A 97 1.13 2.44 -4.35
C THR A 97 0.60 2.27 -2.92
N LYS A 98 -0.73 2.19 -2.73
CA LYS A 98 -1.33 1.81 -1.42
C LYS A 98 -0.85 0.44 -0.95
N LEU A 99 -0.82 -0.53 -1.86
CA LEU A 99 -0.31 -1.88 -1.60
C LEU A 99 1.18 -1.86 -1.19
N PHE A 100 2.00 -1.01 -1.82
CA PHE A 100 3.40 -0.87 -1.44
C PHE A 100 3.56 -0.27 -0.04
N LEU A 101 2.77 0.75 0.31
CA LEU A 101 2.79 1.34 1.66
C LEU A 101 2.41 0.29 2.71
N ALA A 102 1.34 -0.49 2.47
CA ALA A 102 1.00 -1.63 3.32
C ALA A 102 2.19 -2.60 3.43
N PHE A 103 2.79 -3.01 2.32
CA PHE A 103 3.94 -3.92 2.32
C PHE A 103 5.12 -3.37 3.14
N LEU A 104 5.44 -2.08 2.98
CA LEU A 104 6.52 -1.39 3.68
C LEU A 104 6.30 -1.34 5.19
N PHE A 105 5.13 -0.88 5.63
CA PHE A 105 4.83 -0.76 7.06
C PHE A 105 4.64 -2.12 7.72
N TRP A 106 3.93 -3.06 7.07
CA TRP A 106 3.69 -4.38 7.63
C TRP A 106 4.97 -5.23 7.68
N THR A 107 5.93 -4.99 6.78
CA THR A 107 7.29 -5.56 6.91
C THR A 107 7.96 -5.10 8.21
N ASN A 108 7.61 -3.93 8.73
CA ASN A 108 8.09 -3.40 10.01
C ASN A 108 7.13 -3.70 11.19
N ASN A 109 6.17 -4.63 11.01
CA ASN A 109 5.18 -5.06 12.02
C ASN A 109 4.27 -3.94 12.54
N GLN A 110 3.97 -2.94 11.72
CA GLN A 110 3.05 -1.86 12.08
C GLN A 110 2.13 -1.50 10.91
N PRO A 111 0.95 -0.92 11.17
CA PRO A 111 0.08 -0.40 10.12
C PRO A 111 0.66 0.87 9.49
N VAL A 112 0.14 1.24 8.33
CA VAL A 112 0.32 2.57 7.74
C VAL A 112 -0.43 3.58 8.62
N PRO A 113 0.25 4.58 9.21
CA PRO A 113 -0.38 5.46 10.18
C PRO A 113 -1.18 6.61 9.54
N ASN A 114 -0.79 7.05 8.33
CA ASN A 114 -1.42 8.13 7.56
C ASN A 114 -0.87 8.16 6.12
N LEU A 115 -1.51 8.94 5.24
CA LEU A 115 -1.01 9.22 3.89
C LEU A 115 -0.47 10.65 3.73
N LYS A 116 -1.07 11.66 4.35
CA LYS A 116 -0.69 13.08 4.13
C LYS A 116 0.78 13.39 4.43
N ASN A 117 1.36 12.75 5.44
CA ASN A 117 2.74 12.98 5.88
C ASN A 117 3.51 11.66 6.01
N VAL A 118 3.21 10.68 5.16
CA VAL A 118 3.72 9.30 5.29
C VAL A 118 5.25 9.21 5.25
N VAL A 119 5.94 10.20 4.70
CA VAL A 119 7.41 10.26 4.65
C VAL A 119 8.05 10.31 6.04
N ILE A 120 7.43 11.02 6.99
CA ILE A 120 7.94 11.13 8.37
C ILE A 120 8.02 9.74 9.04
N PRO A 121 6.93 8.96 9.13
CA PRO A 121 7.01 7.63 9.72
C PRO A 121 7.81 6.64 8.86
N ILE A 122 7.94 6.84 7.54
CA ILE A 122 8.86 6.05 6.70
C ILE A 122 10.32 6.24 7.15
N HIS A 123 10.70 7.44 7.59
CA HIS A 123 12.05 7.73 8.05
C HIS A 123 12.46 6.82 9.23
N GLU A 124 11.51 6.53 10.12
CA GLU A 124 11.73 5.71 11.33
C GLU A 124 11.74 4.19 11.05
N LEU A 125 11.49 3.75 9.81
CA LEU A 125 11.45 2.32 9.49
C LEU A 125 12.85 1.71 9.41
N ASN A 126 13.02 0.56 10.06
CA ASN A 126 14.26 -0.22 10.05
C ASN A 126 14.44 -0.99 8.72
N ILE A 127 13.37 -1.58 8.20
CA ILE A 127 13.38 -2.37 6.98
C ILE A 127 12.73 -1.57 5.87
N LYS A 128 13.54 -0.84 5.10
CA LYS A 128 13.07 0.00 3.98
C LYS A 128 14.04 0.03 2.79
N PRO A 129 13.56 0.22 1.55
CA PRO A 129 14.39 0.47 0.37
C PRO A 129 15.31 1.69 0.53
N VAL A 130 16.29 1.84 -0.37
CA VAL A 130 17.16 3.03 -0.37
C VAL A 130 16.38 4.22 -0.94
N ASN A 131 16.55 5.39 -0.33
CA ASN A 131 15.89 6.65 -0.70
C ASN A 131 14.37 6.52 -0.87
N VAL A 132 13.72 5.67 -0.07
CA VAL A 132 12.28 5.38 -0.19
C VAL A 132 11.44 6.63 0.00
N GLU A 133 11.88 7.56 0.84
CA GLU A 133 11.24 8.83 1.15
C GLU A 133 11.05 9.70 -0.10
N GLU A 134 12.13 9.92 -0.85
CA GLU A 134 12.15 10.73 -2.07
C GLU A 134 11.29 10.06 -3.17
N ARG A 135 11.45 8.75 -3.32
CA ARG A 135 10.78 7.97 -4.36
C ARG A 135 9.27 7.90 -4.11
N ILE A 136 8.85 7.69 -2.86
CA ILE A 136 7.43 7.70 -2.49
C ILE A 136 6.83 9.10 -2.63
N SER A 137 7.55 10.14 -2.22
CA SER A 137 7.10 11.52 -2.45
C SER A 137 6.82 11.79 -3.93
N TYR A 138 7.73 11.35 -4.81
CA TYR A 138 7.55 11.48 -6.24
C TYR A 138 6.34 10.68 -6.76
N ILE A 139 6.19 9.41 -6.36
CA ILE A 139 5.08 8.54 -6.77
C ILE A 139 3.73 9.10 -6.32
N LEU A 140 3.64 9.58 -5.07
CA LEU A 140 2.43 10.18 -4.52
C LEU A 140 2.03 11.46 -5.28
N SER A 141 3.01 12.27 -5.69
CA SER A 141 2.74 13.51 -6.44
C SER A 141 2.35 13.26 -7.90
N THR A 142 2.85 12.20 -8.53
CA THR A 142 2.68 11.96 -9.97
C THR A 142 2.42 10.48 -10.31
N PRO A 143 1.37 9.85 -9.74
CA PRO A 143 1.17 8.40 -9.82
C PRO A 143 0.95 7.89 -11.25
N ASN A 144 0.52 8.73 -12.19
CA ASN A 144 0.31 8.35 -13.60
C ASN A 144 1.51 8.63 -14.52
N HIS A 145 2.71 8.89 -13.97
CA HIS A 145 3.94 9.05 -14.74
C HIS A 145 4.65 7.70 -14.93
N HIS A 146 5.21 7.46 -16.11
CA HIS A 146 6.01 6.25 -16.37
C HIS A 146 7.17 6.10 -15.37
N HIS A 147 7.81 7.23 -15.04
CA HIS A 147 8.89 7.21 -14.05
C HIS A 147 8.38 6.79 -12.67
N ALA A 148 7.17 7.21 -12.26
CA ALA A 148 6.59 6.80 -10.98
C ALA A 148 6.37 5.29 -10.95
N PHE A 149 5.93 4.70 -12.06
CA PHE A 149 5.82 3.24 -12.17
C PHE A 149 7.17 2.52 -12.09
N THR A 150 8.19 3.05 -12.77
CA THR A 150 9.55 2.49 -12.71
C THR A 150 10.07 2.49 -11.26
N GLN A 151 9.88 3.62 -10.56
CA GLN A 151 10.23 3.77 -9.15
C GLN A 151 9.47 2.78 -8.27
N LEU A 152 8.15 2.65 -8.46
CA LEU A 152 7.32 1.73 -7.68
C LEU A 152 7.77 0.27 -7.86
N LYS A 153 8.06 -0.13 -9.10
CA LYS A 153 8.53 -1.50 -9.41
C LYS A 153 9.85 -1.83 -8.73
N GLU A 154 10.83 -0.93 -8.81
CA GLU A 154 12.12 -1.10 -8.14
C GLU A 154 11.97 -1.12 -6.61
N LEU A 155 11.12 -0.26 -6.03
CA LEU A 155 10.81 -0.27 -4.60
C LEU A 155 10.25 -1.63 -4.14
N PHE A 156 9.34 -2.24 -4.90
CA PHE A 156 8.84 -3.60 -4.61
C PHE A 156 9.98 -4.63 -4.62
N ILE A 157 10.85 -4.60 -5.64
CA ILE A 157 11.98 -5.54 -5.77
C ILE A 157 12.95 -5.39 -4.58
N GLU A 158 13.31 -4.16 -4.24
CA GLU A 158 14.21 -3.87 -3.12
C GLU A 158 13.62 -4.30 -1.78
N LEU A 159 12.36 -3.97 -1.52
CA LEU A 159 11.70 -4.33 -0.27
C LEU A 159 11.48 -5.84 -0.17
N GLN A 160 11.16 -6.54 -1.27
CA GLN A 160 11.04 -7.99 -1.28
C GLN A 160 12.36 -8.68 -0.89
N LYS A 161 13.50 -8.18 -1.39
CA LYS A 161 14.83 -8.66 -0.98
C LYS A 161 15.08 -8.44 0.52
N LYS A 162 14.77 -7.24 1.02
CA LYS A 162 14.92 -6.90 2.45
C LYS A 162 14.00 -7.73 3.35
N TYR A 163 12.77 -7.97 2.92
CA TYR A 163 11.83 -8.86 3.60
C TYR A 163 12.36 -10.29 3.66
N ALA A 164 12.88 -10.84 2.56
CA ALA A 164 13.48 -12.17 2.54
C ALA A 164 14.65 -12.29 3.53
N VAL A 165 15.55 -11.30 3.57
CA VAL A 165 16.65 -11.25 4.56
C VAL A 165 16.11 -11.18 5.99
N SER A 166 15.03 -10.41 6.23
CA SER A 166 14.43 -10.29 7.56
C SER A 166 13.82 -11.59 8.10
N LYS A 167 13.52 -12.55 7.23
CA LYS A 167 13.03 -13.89 7.61
C LYS A 167 14.15 -14.81 8.10
N LEU A 168 15.39 -14.59 7.67
CA LEU A 168 16.56 -15.41 8.02
C LEU A 168 17.18 -15.03 9.37
N LYS A 169 16.80 -13.87 9.92
CA LYS A 169 17.31 -13.35 11.21
C LYS A 169 16.41 -13.68 12.40
N LYS A 170 15.41 -14.56 12.21
CA LYS A 170 14.56 -15.13 13.25
C LYS A 170 15.00 -16.56 13.51
#